data_AF-A0A350MNC1-F1
#
_entry.id   AF-A0A350MNC1-F1
#
_cell.length_a   1.000
_cell.length_b   1.000
_cell.length_c   1.000
_cell.angle_alpha   90.00
_cell.angle_beta   90.00
_cell.angle_gamma   90.00
#
_symmetry.space_group_name_H-M   'P 1'
#
loop_
_entity.id
_entity.type
_entity.pdbx_description
1 polymer ?
#
loop_
_entity_poly.entity_id
_entity_poly.type
_entity_poly.pdbx_seq_one_letter_code
_entity_poly.pdbx_strand_id
1 'polypeptide(L)'
;MKLIKYDIVLERLKEADIELVRQHRNSEQIRQTMEYREYITFEMQREWFESINKDINQLYFIIHYQSKKIGLLNAKNIDWEKQILESGIFLWETNYYETFIPAIVSIMITDMCFELLGWDVIYAHILRSNDRAIKYNKSLGYVLCENQEDKENQLYRLTLQSFHQNTQKLRKAVSHLYSGKDEAYLIVEPSDIAKGILLQLEPFFRLVRRQKGNFESYSNADGSITFAF
;
A
#
# COMPACT_ATOMS: atom_id res chain seq x y z
N MET A 1 11.61 -2.76 -5.83
CA MET A 1 10.75 -3.95 -5.99
C MET A 1 9.41 -3.43 -6.40
N LYS A 2 8.66 -4.20 -7.20
CA LYS A 2 7.42 -3.74 -7.81
C LYS A 2 6.34 -4.79 -7.57
N LEU A 3 5.19 -4.38 -7.06
CA LEU A 3 3.98 -5.18 -7.07
C LEU A 3 3.09 -4.70 -8.23
N ILE A 4 2.78 -5.60 -9.15
CA ILE A 4 2.03 -5.31 -10.37
C ILE A 4 0.74 -6.11 -10.35
N LYS A 5 -0.38 -5.43 -10.55
CA LYS A 5 -1.69 -6.04 -10.77
C LYS A 5 -2.55 -5.03 -11.53
N TYR A 6 -3.42 -5.51 -12.41
CA TYR A 6 -4.23 -4.63 -13.27
C TYR A 6 -3.34 -3.70 -14.11
N ASP A 7 -3.66 -2.41 -14.17
CA ASP A 7 -2.82 -1.37 -14.79
C ASP A 7 -2.04 -0.54 -13.76
N ILE A 8 -1.83 -1.09 -12.56
CA ILE A 8 -1.16 -0.42 -11.44
C ILE A 8 0.18 -1.09 -11.16
N VAL A 9 1.21 -0.27 -10.97
CA VAL A 9 2.50 -0.70 -10.43
C VAL A 9 2.74 0.02 -9.12
N LEU A 10 2.90 -0.73 -8.04
CA LEU A 10 3.36 -0.21 -6.75
C LEU A 10 4.87 -0.44 -6.68
N GLU A 11 5.64 0.61 -6.95
CA GLU A 11 7.09 0.57 -6.97
C GLU A 11 7.66 1.05 -5.63
N ARG A 12 8.50 0.24 -4.98
CA ARG A 12 9.10 0.58 -3.69
C ARG A 12 9.82 1.92 -3.80
N LEU A 13 9.54 2.81 -2.85
CA LEU A 13 10.06 4.17 -2.80
C LEU A 13 11.59 4.16 -2.84
N LYS A 14 12.17 4.96 -3.74
CA LYS A 14 13.63 5.13 -3.89
C LYS A 14 14.03 6.54 -3.49
N GLU A 15 15.32 6.73 -3.21
CA GLU A 15 15.88 8.05 -2.87
C GLU A 15 15.58 9.10 -3.96
N ALA A 16 15.60 8.71 -5.23
CA ALA A 16 15.25 9.59 -6.35
C ALA A 16 13.80 10.10 -6.33
N ASP A 17 12.91 9.48 -5.56
CA ASP A 17 11.48 9.85 -5.47
C ASP A 17 11.17 10.77 -4.29
N ILE A 18 12.06 10.86 -3.30
CA ILE A 18 11.69 11.46 -2.00
C ILE A 18 11.44 12.96 -2.11
N GLU A 19 12.09 13.65 -3.05
CA GLU A 19 11.84 15.07 -3.29
C GLU A 19 10.45 15.31 -3.88
N LEU A 20 10.01 14.46 -4.82
CA LEU A 20 8.63 14.49 -5.33
C LEU A 20 7.62 14.29 -4.19
N VAL A 21 7.87 13.29 -3.34
CA VAL A 21 7.02 13.01 -2.17
C VAL A 21 6.99 14.20 -1.21
N ARG A 22 8.14 14.83 -0.94
CA ARG A 22 8.25 15.99 -0.05
C ARG A 22 7.43 17.18 -0.57
N GLN A 23 7.55 17.49 -1.86
CA GLN A 23 6.81 18.59 -2.49
C GLN A 23 5.30 18.39 -2.34
N HIS A 24 4.82 17.17 -2.60
CA HIS A 24 3.42 16.85 -2.41
C HIS A 24 2.99 16.85 -0.94
N ARG A 25 3.78 16.28 -0.01
CA ARG A 25 3.46 16.33 1.42
C ARG A 25 3.42 17.75 2.00
N ASN A 26 4.18 18.67 1.43
CA ASN A 26 4.15 20.10 1.79
C ASN A 26 3.03 20.89 1.10
N SER A 27 2.40 20.35 0.05
CA SER A 27 1.28 21.02 -0.62
C SER A 27 0.07 21.13 0.30
N GLU A 28 -0.62 22.27 0.27
CA GLU A 28 -1.79 22.55 1.12
C GLU A 28 -2.82 21.42 1.06
N GLN A 29 -3.11 20.95 -0.17
CA GLN A 29 -4.11 19.92 -0.45
C GLN A 29 -3.86 18.62 0.32
N ILE A 30 -2.61 18.17 0.40
CA ILE A 30 -2.24 16.92 1.05
C ILE A 30 -1.93 17.16 2.52
N ARG A 31 -1.14 18.20 2.83
CA ARG A 31 -0.68 18.52 4.17
C ARG A 31 -1.82 18.62 5.18
N GLN A 32 -2.92 19.29 4.83
CA GLN A 32 -4.09 19.43 5.72
C GLN A 32 -4.74 18.09 6.13
N THR A 33 -4.47 17.01 5.38
CA THR A 33 -5.01 15.67 5.63
C THR A 33 -4.01 14.72 6.29
N MET A 34 -2.79 15.19 6.58
CA MET A 34 -1.71 14.41 7.19
C MET A 34 -1.62 14.69 8.69
N GLU A 35 -1.18 13.71 9.47
CA GLU A 35 -0.88 13.90 10.90
C GLU A 35 0.21 14.95 11.11
N TYR A 36 1.36 14.77 10.44
CA TYR A 36 2.43 15.77 10.42
C TYR A 36 2.10 16.88 9.42
N ARG A 37 1.88 18.10 9.94
CA ARG A 37 1.39 19.28 9.20
C ARG A 37 2.39 20.44 9.10
N GLU A 38 3.54 20.34 9.75
CA GLU A 38 4.60 21.35 9.61
C GLU A 38 5.31 21.24 8.25
N TYR A 39 6.11 22.25 7.91
CA TYR A 39 6.88 22.26 6.68
C TYR A 39 8.06 21.27 6.74
N ILE A 40 8.11 20.33 5.79
CA ILE A 40 9.15 19.30 5.72
C ILE A 40 10.32 19.84 4.89
N THR A 41 11.48 20.02 5.53
CA THR A 41 12.72 20.37 4.83
C THR A 41 13.31 19.17 4.06
N PHE A 42 14.29 19.43 3.21
CA PHE A 42 14.99 18.38 2.47
C PHE A 42 15.67 17.38 3.42
N GLU A 43 16.31 17.89 4.48
CA GLU A 43 17.01 17.10 5.49
C GLU A 43 16.03 16.20 6.24
N MET A 44 14.91 16.75 6.70
CA MET A 44 13.85 15.98 7.38
C MET A 44 13.29 14.86 6.51
N GLN A 45 13.11 15.11 5.20
CA GLN A 45 12.64 14.09 4.27
C GLN A 45 13.68 12.97 4.10
N ARG A 46 14.98 13.31 4.05
CA ARG A 46 16.06 12.32 3.96
C ARG A 46 16.13 11.46 5.22
N GLU A 47 16.11 12.07 6.40
CA GLU A 47 16.07 11.36 7.69
C GLU A 47 14.85 10.44 7.78
N TRP A 48 13.67 10.92 7.37
CA TRP A 48 12.46 10.11 7.30
C TRP A 48 12.65 8.91 6.35
N PHE A 49 13.19 9.12 5.16
CA PHE A 49 13.42 8.04 4.20
C PHE A 49 14.38 7.00 4.74
N GLU A 50 15.50 7.41 5.33
CA GLU A 50 16.45 6.50 5.98
C GLU A 50 15.80 5.69 7.11
N SER A 51 14.84 6.27 7.83
CA SER A 51 14.12 5.57 8.91
C SER A 51 13.20 4.44 8.40
N ILE A 52 12.57 4.63 7.24
CA ILE A 52 11.60 3.66 6.67
C ILE A 52 12.23 2.69 5.66
N ASN A 53 13.42 2.98 5.15
CA ASN A 53 14.07 2.21 4.08
C ASN A 53 14.99 1.09 4.60
N LYS A 54 14.85 0.69 5.87
CA LYS A 54 15.76 -0.24 6.56
C LYS A 54 15.41 -1.71 6.33
N ASP A 55 14.13 -2.03 6.34
CA ASP A 55 13.65 -3.40 6.26
C ASP A 55 12.27 -3.49 5.62
N ILE A 56 11.79 -4.71 5.41
CA ILE A 56 10.47 -4.97 4.81
C ILE A 56 9.29 -4.72 5.75
N ASN A 57 9.50 -4.25 6.99
CA ASN A 57 8.41 -3.95 7.91
C ASN A 57 7.84 -2.53 7.71
N GLN A 58 8.55 -1.72 6.91
CA GLN A 58 8.20 -0.36 6.56
C GLN A 58 8.18 -0.23 5.03
N LEU A 59 7.07 -0.58 4.41
CA LEU A 59 6.94 -0.56 2.96
C LEU A 59 6.22 0.70 2.50
N TYR A 60 6.91 1.49 1.67
CA TYR A 60 6.35 2.64 0.99
C TYR A 60 6.51 2.44 -0.50
N PHE A 61 5.44 2.71 -1.24
CA PHE A 61 5.39 2.50 -2.69
C PHE A 61 4.91 3.75 -3.39
N ILE A 62 5.62 4.17 -4.42
CA ILE A 62 5.09 5.08 -5.43
C ILE A 62 4.04 4.31 -6.23
N ILE A 63 2.86 4.91 -6.39
CA ILE A 63 1.77 4.37 -7.18
C ILE A 63 1.95 4.87 -8.61
N HIS A 64 2.14 3.95 -9.54
CA HIS A 64 2.16 4.23 -10.97
C HIS A 64 0.87 3.80 -11.63
N TYR A 65 0.31 4.68 -12.46
CA TYR A 65 -0.85 4.40 -13.32
C TYR A 65 -0.64 5.11 -14.66
N GLN A 66 -0.83 4.40 -15.77
CA GLN A 66 -0.64 4.95 -17.13
C GLN A 66 0.72 5.68 -17.30
N SER A 67 1.80 5.05 -16.83
CA SER A 67 3.17 5.60 -16.87
C SER A 67 3.40 6.89 -16.06
N LYS A 68 2.45 7.31 -15.21
CA LYS A 68 2.59 8.46 -14.32
C LYS A 68 2.69 8.00 -12.87
N LYS A 69 3.50 8.71 -12.08
CA LYS A 69 3.49 8.61 -10.61
C LYS A 69 2.31 9.42 -10.11
N ILE A 70 1.33 8.78 -9.49
CA ILE A 70 0.05 9.40 -9.12
C ILE A 70 -0.18 9.51 -7.62
N GLY A 71 0.62 8.82 -6.80
CA GLY A 71 0.47 8.86 -5.36
C GLY A 71 1.53 8.05 -4.62
N LEU A 72 1.30 7.93 -3.32
CA LEU A 72 2.08 7.09 -2.42
C LEU A 72 1.12 6.18 -1.64
N LEU A 73 1.49 4.90 -1.53
CA LEU A 73 0.90 3.93 -0.62
C LEU A 73 1.92 3.58 0.45
N ASN A 74 1.46 3.39 1.68
CA ASN A 74 2.24 2.75 2.73
C ASN A 74 1.56 1.47 3.24
N ALA A 75 2.41 0.54 3.64
CA ALA A 75 2.12 -0.63 4.45
C ALA A 75 3.25 -0.70 5.50
N LYS A 76 2.98 -0.14 6.68
CA LYS A 76 3.98 0.14 7.72
C LYS A 76 3.64 -0.56 9.02
N ASN A 77 4.59 -0.57 9.94
CA ASN A 77 4.45 -1.19 11.26
C ASN A 77 4.01 -2.67 11.14
N ILE A 78 4.57 -3.36 10.15
CA ILE A 78 4.25 -4.76 9.87
C ILE A 78 4.82 -5.62 11.01
N ASP A 79 3.94 -6.31 11.72
CA ASP A 79 4.28 -7.28 12.75
C ASP A 79 3.90 -8.67 12.23
N TRP A 80 4.91 -9.42 11.76
CA TRP A 80 4.72 -10.74 11.14
C TRP A 80 4.21 -11.81 12.10
N GLU A 81 4.48 -11.66 13.40
CA GLU A 81 4.01 -12.60 14.42
C GLU A 81 2.54 -12.35 14.74
N LYS A 82 2.16 -11.07 14.93
CA LYS A 82 0.78 -10.68 15.20
C LYS A 82 -0.09 -10.62 13.94
N GLN A 83 0.50 -10.67 12.75
CA GLN A 83 -0.19 -10.62 11.46
C GLN A 83 -1.00 -9.32 11.27
N ILE A 84 -0.39 -8.20 11.62
CA ILE A 84 -1.01 -6.87 11.52
C ILE A 84 -0.08 -5.89 10.81
N LEU A 85 -0.70 -4.90 10.17
CA LEU A 85 -0.02 -3.73 9.64
C LEU A 85 -0.94 -2.52 9.65
N GLU A 86 -0.34 -1.35 9.42
CA GLU A 86 -1.07 -0.13 9.07
C GLU A 86 -0.91 0.19 7.58
N SER A 87 -2.00 0.57 6.92
CA SER A 87 -1.96 1.02 5.54
C SER A 87 -2.64 2.38 5.35
N GLY A 88 -2.11 3.15 4.40
CA GLY A 88 -2.63 4.45 4.02
C GLY A 88 -2.22 4.79 2.60
N ILE A 89 -3.08 5.57 1.92
CA ILE A 89 -2.86 6.03 0.55
C ILE A 89 -3.14 7.53 0.45
N PHE A 90 -2.41 8.20 -0.44
CA PHE A 90 -2.78 9.53 -0.89
C PHE A 90 -2.32 9.72 -2.34
N LEU A 91 -3.20 10.33 -3.14
CA LEU A 91 -2.92 10.64 -4.54
C LEU A 91 -2.67 12.14 -4.70
N TRP A 92 -1.73 12.47 -5.59
CA TRP A 92 -1.26 13.81 -5.87
C TRP A 92 -2.36 14.71 -6.43
N GLU A 93 -3.08 14.19 -7.44
CA GLU A 93 -4.07 14.93 -8.21
C GLU A 93 -5.49 14.53 -7.80
N THR A 94 -6.39 15.51 -7.72
CA THR A 94 -7.78 15.32 -7.28
C THR A 94 -8.65 14.61 -8.33
N ASN A 95 -8.26 14.67 -9.61
CA ASN A 95 -8.96 14.00 -10.71
C ASN A 95 -9.09 12.47 -10.50
N TYR A 96 -8.19 11.85 -9.73
CA TYR A 96 -8.26 10.42 -9.41
C TYR A 96 -9.22 10.10 -8.25
N TYR A 97 -9.60 11.08 -7.43
CA TYR A 97 -10.33 10.82 -6.18
C TYR A 97 -11.71 10.19 -6.42
N GLU A 98 -12.39 10.61 -7.48
CA GLU A 98 -13.73 10.12 -7.85
C GLU A 98 -13.65 9.04 -8.95
N THR A 99 -12.56 8.28 -9.00
CA THR A 99 -12.35 7.17 -9.94
C THR A 99 -12.22 5.83 -9.19
N PHE A 100 -12.10 4.72 -9.93
CA PHE A 100 -11.80 3.42 -9.33
C PHE A 100 -10.35 3.28 -8.85
N ILE A 101 -9.45 4.21 -9.18
CA ILE A 101 -8.01 4.06 -8.93
C ILE A 101 -7.66 3.96 -7.43
N PRO A 102 -8.14 4.84 -6.53
CA PRO A 102 -7.88 4.67 -5.09
C PRO A 102 -8.33 3.30 -4.60
N ALA A 103 -9.53 2.88 -5.03
CA ALA A 103 -10.14 1.62 -4.61
C ALA A 103 -9.36 0.40 -5.11
N ILE A 104 -8.88 0.41 -6.36
CA ILE A 104 -8.02 -0.64 -6.92
C ILE A 104 -6.72 -0.75 -6.13
N VAL A 105 -6.07 0.38 -5.85
CA VAL A 105 -4.83 0.41 -5.06
C VAL A 105 -5.07 -0.14 -3.64
N SER A 106 -6.15 0.25 -2.98
CA SER A 106 -6.52 -0.30 -1.67
C SER A 106 -6.85 -1.79 -1.73
N ILE A 107 -7.52 -2.26 -2.78
CA ILE A 107 -7.78 -3.69 -2.99
C ILE A 107 -6.47 -4.46 -3.16
N MET A 108 -5.49 -3.95 -3.90
CA MET A 108 -4.21 -4.64 -4.10
C MET A 108 -3.50 -4.94 -2.77
N ILE A 109 -3.35 -3.94 -1.89
CA ILE A 109 -2.68 -4.15 -0.60
C ILE A 109 -3.53 -5.00 0.35
N THR A 110 -4.86 -4.83 0.31
CA THR A 110 -5.76 -5.59 1.18
C THR A 110 -5.79 -7.07 0.77
N ASP A 111 -5.87 -7.37 -0.52
CA ASP A 111 -5.79 -8.73 -1.07
C ASP A 111 -4.44 -9.38 -0.75
N MET A 112 -3.35 -8.63 -0.83
CA MET A 112 -2.05 -9.14 -0.42
C MET A 112 -2.10 -9.63 1.04
N CYS A 113 -2.67 -8.85 1.96
CA CYS A 113 -2.77 -9.25 3.37
C CYS A 113 -3.73 -10.43 3.58
N PHE A 114 -4.93 -10.32 3.02
CA PHE A 114 -6.03 -11.23 3.31
C PHE A 114 -5.96 -12.52 2.48
N GLU A 115 -5.70 -12.41 1.19
CA GLU A 115 -5.71 -13.55 0.27
C GLU A 115 -4.34 -14.23 0.17
N LEU A 116 -3.24 -13.46 0.13
CA LEU A 116 -1.91 -14.05 -0.03
C LEU A 116 -1.25 -14.39 1.31
N LEU A 117 -1.38 -13.52 2.32
CA LEU A 117 -0.76 -13.75 3.63
C LEU A 117 -1.68 -14.47 4.62
N GLY A 118 -3.00 -14.46 4.37
CA GLY A 118 -4.01 -15.07 5.23
C GLY A 118 -4.12 -14.38 6.58
N TRP A 119 -3.96 -13.06 6.58
CA TRP A 119 -4.17 -12.22 7.75
C TRP A 119 -5.63 -11.81 7.86
N ASP A 120 -6.08 -11.44 9.05
CA ASP A 120 -7.49 -11.13 9.30
C ASP A 120 -7.77 -9.64 9.53
N VAL A 121 -6.72 -8.84 9.77
CA VAL A 121 -6.86 -7.46 10.23
C VAL A 121 -5.84 -6.51 9.58
N ILE A 122 -6.33 -5.35 9.14
CA ILE A 122 -5.50 -4.20 8.73
C ILE A 122 -5.96 -2.97 9.53
N TYR A 123 -5.02 -2.11 9.90
CA TYR A 123 -5.30 -0.84 10.56
C TYR A 123 -5.03 0.35 9.65
N ALA A 124 -5.68 1.48 9.96
CA ALA A 124 -5.40 2.76 9.33
C ALA A 124 -5.56 3.89 10.35
N HIS A 125 -4.74 4.92 10.21
CA HIS A 125 -4.85 6.16 10.98
C HIS A 125 -5.44 7.25 10.09
N ILE A 126 -6.53 7.88 10.53
CA ILE A 126 -7.26 8.89 9.76
C ILE A 126 -7.57 10.06 10.68
N LEU A 127 -7.24 11.29 10.25
CA LEU A 127 -7.63 12.49 10.97
C LEU A 127 -9.16 12.58 11.09
N ARG A 128 -9.65 12.89 12.28
CA ARG A 128 -11.07 13.09 12.59
C ARG A 128 -11.75 14.13 11.68
N SER A 129 -10.98 15.11 11.20
CA SER A 129 -11.43 16.16 10.28
C SER A 129 -11.43 15.76 8.80
N ASN A 130 -10.87 14.60 8.45
CA ASN A 130 -10.73 14.16 7.06
C ASN A 130 -11.95 13.32 6.62
N ASP A 131 -13.11 13.98 6.53
CA ASP A 131 -14.40 13.34 6.18
C ASP A 131 -14.34 12.51 4.89
N ARG A 132 -13.55 12.96 3.91
CA ARG A 132 -13.36 12.24 2.64
C ARG A 132 -12.69 10.89 2.86
N ALA A 133 -11.56 10.86 3.59
CA ALA A 133 -10.88 9.61 3.90
C ALA A 133 -11.71 8.72 4.82
N ILE A 134 -12.46 9.28 5.76
CA ILE A 134 -13.38 8.52 6.63
C ILE A 134 -14.46 7.84 5.79
N LYS A 135 -15.16 8.58 4.92
CA LYS A 135 -16.20 8.02 4.03
C LYS A 135 -15.64 6.95 3.11
N TYR A 136 -14.46 7.21 2.52
CA TYR A 136 -13.76 6.26 1.67
C TYR A 136 -13.39 4.96 2.40
N ASN A 137 -12.72 5.04 3.56
CA ASN A 137 -12.33 3.84 4.29
C ASN A 137 -13.55 3.07 4.82
N LYS A 138 -14.60 3.77 5.27
CA LYS A 138 -15.86 3.12 5.66
C LYS A 138 -16.51 2.38 4.48
N SER A 139 -16.42 2.89 3.24
CA SER A 139 -16.96 2.19 2.07
C SER A 139 -16.18 0.91 1.72
N LEU A 140 -14.92 0.81 2.15
CA LEU A 140 -14.15 -0.44 2.10
C LEU A 140 -14.44 -1.39 3.27
N GLY A 141 -15.14 -0.93 4.31
CA GLY A 141 -15.50 -1.72 5.48
C GLY A 141 -14.65 -1.49 6.73
N TYR A 142 -13.87 -0.39 6.77
CA TYR A 142 -13.19 0.02 8.00
C TYR A 142 -14.20 0.52 9.05
N VAL A 143 -13.92 0.20 10.31
CA VAL A 143 -14.70 0.64 11.47
C VAL A 143 -13.76 1.38 12.44
N LEU A 144 -14.26 2.44 13.07
CA LEU A 144 -13.53 3.17 14.11
C LEU A 144 -13.28 2.23 15.29
N CYS A 145 -12.04 2.14 15.78
CA CYS A 145 -11.73 1.36 16.99
C CYS A 145 -12.35 2.01 18.23
N GLU A 146 -12.49 1.25 19.32
CA GLU A 146 -12.96 1.77 20.59
C GLU A 146 -12.02 2.86 21.15
N ASN A 147 -12.60 3.83 21.87
CA ASN A 147 -11.88 4.91 22.55
C ASN A 147 -11.05 5.79 21.58
N GLN A 148 -11.62 6.13 20.43
CA GLN A 148 -10.99 6.97 19.40
C GLN A 148 -11.79 8.25 19.11
N GLU A 149 -12.98 8.41 19.67
CA GLU A 149 -13.93 9.49 19.39
C GLU A 149 -13.31 10.88 19.63
N ASP A 150 -12.50 11.01 20.67
CA ASP A 150 -11.84 12.26 21.07
C ASP A 150 -10.40 12.40 20.54
N LYS A 151 -9.89 11.42 19.81
CA LYS A 151 -8.55 11.48 19.23
C LYS A 151 -8.58 12.24 17.91
N GLU A 152 -7.56 13.07 17.69
CA GLU A 152 -7.43 13.77 16.41
C GLU A 152 -7.04 12.81 15.29
N ASN A 153 -6.00 11.99 15.49
CA ASN A 153 -5.62 10.93 14.55
C ASN A 153 -6.22 9.61 15.02
N GLN A 154 -7.32 9.20 14.39
CA GLN A 154 -8.16 8.11 14.85
C GLN A 154 -7.73 6.78 14.23
N LEU A 155 -7.69 5.72 15.04
CA LEU A 155 -7.43 4.36 14.58
C LEU A 155 -8.71 3.71 14.04
N TYR A 156 -8.62 3.19 12.83
CA TYR A 156 -9.64 2.38 12.17
C TYR A 156 -9.13 0.97 11.94
N ARG A 157 -10.05 -0.01 11.94
CA ARG A 157 -9.78 -1.43 11.71
C ARG A 157 -10.60 -1.94 10.54
N LEU A 158 -9.96 -2.67 9.63
CA LEU A 158 -10.58 -3.46 8.58
C LEU A 158 -10.42 -4.93 8.89
N THR A 159 -11.47 -5.72 8.68
CA THR A 159 -11.44 -7.19 8.81
C THR A 159 -11.69 -7.84 7.46
N LEU A 160 -11.22 -9.08 7.29
CA LEU A 160 -11.51 -9.90 6.11
C LEU A 160 -13.02 -9.90 5.78
N GLN A 161 -13.83 -10.19 6.80
CA GLN A 161 -15.29 -10.28 6.66
C GLN A 161 -15.90 -8.94 6.22
N SER A 162 -15.58 -7.85 6.92
CA SER A 162 -16.15 -6.52 6.58
C SER A 162 -15.68 -6.04 5.21
N PHE A 163 -14.43 -6.35 4.83
CA PHE A 163 -13.90 -6.02 3.52
C PHE A 163 -14.66 -6.73 2.39
N HIS A 164 -14.83 -8.06 2.48
CA HIS A 164 -15.56 -8.81 1.45
C HIS A 164 -17.01 -8.36 1.31
N GLN A 165 -17.70 -8.13 2.43
CA GLN A 165 -19.08 -7.68 2.43
C GLN A 165 -19.25 -6.33 1.73
N ASN A 166 -18.38 -5.37 2.03
CA ASN A 166 -18.50 -4.01 1.50
C ASN A 166 -17.96 -3.86 0.07
N THR A 167 -16.96 -4.66 -0.31
CA THR A 167 -16.31 -4.51 -1.62
C THR A 167 -16.83 -5.47 -2.70
N GLN A 168 -17.78 -6.37 -2.42
CA GLN A 168 -18.26 -7.38 -3.37
C GLN A 168 -18.62 -6.82 -4.76
N LYS A 169 -19.42 -5.74 -4.81
CA LYS A 169 -19.85 -5.11 -6.07
C LYS A 169 -18.68 -4.44 -6.79
N LEU A 170 -17.85 -3.72 -6.05
CA LEU A 170 -16.65 -3.05 -6.56
C LEU A 170 -15.68 -4.07 -7.15
N ARG A 171 -15.38 -5.15 -6.43
CA ARG A 171 -14.50 -6.23 -6.89
C ARG A 171 -15.02 -6.88 -8.17
N LYS A 172 -16.34 -7.13 -8.26
CA LYS A 172 -16.97 -7.66 -9.48
C LYS A 172 -16.83 -6.70 -10.67
N ALA A 173 -16.95 -5.40 -10.44
CA ALA A 173 -16.72 -4.40 -11.49
C ALA A 173 -15.24 -4.36 -11.92
N VAL A 174 -14.31 -4.35 -10.97
CA VAL A 174 -12.87 -4.37 -11.23
C VAL A 174 -12.47 -5.64 -12.00
N SER A 175 -12.96 -6.81 -11.61
CA SER A 175 -12.65 -8.06 -12.32
C SER A 175 -13.14 -8.08 -13.76
N HIS A 176 -14.27 -7.41 -14.05
CA HIS A 176 -14.76 -7.28 -15.42
C HIS A 176 -13.93 -6.28 -16.23
N LEU A 177 -13.61 -5.12 -15.64
CA LEU A 177 -12.80 -4.07 -16.28
C LEU A 177 -11.38 -4.53 -16.62
N TYR A 178 -10.82 -5.41 -15.79
CA TYR A 178 -9.44 -5.90 -15.91
C TYR A 178 -9.36 -7.41 -16.17
N SER A 179 -10.34 -7.95 -16.90
CA SER A 179 -10.36 -9.38 -17.29
C SER A 179 -9.04 -9.76 -17.97
N GLY A 180 -8.34 -10.76 -17.44
CA GLY A 180 -7.03 -11.21 -17.95
C GLY A 180 -5.84 -10.37 -17.48
N LYS A 181 -6.03 -9.46 -16.52
CA LYS A 181 -4.97 -8.70 -15.82
C LYS A 181 -5.06 -8.84 -14.30
N ASP A 182 -5.67 -9.93 -13.84
CA ASP A 182 -5.95 -10.23 -12.44
C ASP A 182 -4.83 -11.02 -11.74
N GLU A 183 -3.89 -11.57 -12.50
CA GLU A 183 -2.66 -12.15 -11.95
C GLU A 183 -1.78 -11.07 -11.30
N ALA A 184 -1.19 -11.39 -10.15
CA ALA A 184 -0.35 -10.48 -9.41
C ALA A 184 1.13 -10.88 -9.54
N TYR A 185 1.99 -9.90 -9.84
CA TYR A 185 3.42 -10.13 -9.95
C TYR A 185 4.19 -9.32 -8.90
N LEU A 186 5.11 -9.96 -8.21
CA LEU A 186 6.15 -9.30 -7.43
C LEU A 186 7.47 -9.39 -8.19
N ILE A 187 8.06 -8.24 -8.51
CA ILE A 187 9.36 -8.15 -9.17
C ILE A 187 10.36 -7.58 -8.18
N VAL A 188 11.40 -8.35 -7.85
CA VAL A 188 12.51 -7.90 -7.02
C VAL A 188 13.65 -7.48 -7.94
N GLU A 189 13.96 -6.18 -7.94
CA GLU A 189 14.94 -5.57 -8.84
C GLU A 189 16.38 -5.84 -8.36
N PRO A 190 17.39 -5.82 -9.26
CA PRO A 190 18.79 -6.10 -8.88
C PRO A 190 19.29 -5.23 -7.71
N SER A 191 18.88 -3.96 -7.67
CA SER A 191 19.25 -3.04 -6.60
C SER A 191 18.64 -3.38 -5.24
N ASP A 192 17.50 -4.06 -5.20
CA ASP A 192 16.91 -4.57 -3.97
C ASP A 192 17.51 -5.91 -3.55
N ILE A 193 17.83 -6.77 -4.53
CA ILE A 193 18.58 -8.01 -4.28
C ILE A 193 19.93 -7.67 -3.63
N ALA A 194 20.66 -6.71 -4.19
CA ALA A 194 21.93 -6.24 -3.64
C ALA A 194 21.81 -5.65 -2.22
N LYS A 195 20.63 -5.16 -1.84
CA LYS A 195 20.31 -4.65 -0.49
C LYS A 195 19.77 -5.74 0.45
N GLY A 196 19.74 -7.00 0.02
CA GLY A 196 19.25 -8.12 0.81
C GLY A 196 17.73 -8.20 0.96
N ILE A 197 16.96 -7.38 0.23
CA ILE A 197 15.49 -7.34 0.34
C ILE A 197 14.87 -8.69 -0.03
N LEU A 198 15.41 -9.40 -1.03
CA LEU A 198 14.92 -10.72 -1.42
C LEU A 198 14.95 -11.71 -0.26
N LEU A 199 16.03 -11.72 0.52
CA LEU A 199 16.17 -12.59 1.69
C LEU A 199 15.19 -12.20 2.80
N GLN A 200 14.97 -10.89 2.98
CA GLN A 200 14.01 -10.40 3.96
C GLN A 200 12.57 -10.81 3.63
N LEU A 201 12.23 -11.05 2.36
CA LEU A 201 10.88 -11.47 1.92
C LEU A 201 10.54 -12.94 2.24
N GLU A 202 11.43 -13.73 2.85
CA GLU A 202 11.12 -15.13 3.17
C GLU A 202 9.85 -15.32 4.05
N PRO A 203 9.58 -14.49 5.09
CA PRO A 203 8.32 -14.57 5.83
C PRO A 203 7.09 -14.40 4.93
N PHE A 204 7.15 -13.48 3.96
CA PHE A 204 6.11 -13.30 2.95
C PHE A 204 5.93 -14.57 2.13
N PHE A 205 6.99 -15.08 1.50
CA PHE A 205 6.92 -16.26 0.64
C PHE A 205 6.41 -17.51 1.37
N ARG A 206 6.84 -17.72 2.61
CA ARG A 206 6.36 -18.81 3.47
C ARG A 206 4.85 -18.72 3.71
N LEU A 207 4.32 -17.52 3.97
CA LEU A 207 2.89 -17.31 4.17
C LEU A 207 2.11 -17.52 2.87
N VAL A 208 2.61 -17.02 1.74
CA VAL A 208 1.97 -17.27 0.44
C VAL A 208 1.93 -18.77 0.13
N ARG A 209 3.02 -19.50 0.35
CA ARG A 209 3.03 -20.97 0.16
C ARG A 209 2.00 -21.68 1.02
N ARG A 210 1.80 -21.21 2.25
CA ARG A 210 0.78 -21.75 3.16
C ARG A 210 -0.65 -21.48 2.67
N GLN A 211 -0.92 -20.31 2.10
CA GLN A 211 -2.27 -19.90 1.69
C GLN A 211 -2.67 -20.37 0.28
N LYS A 212 -1.74 -20.27 -0.69
CA LYS A 212 -2.01 -20.51 -2.11
C LYS A 212 -1.28 -21.73 -2.69
N GLY A 213 -0.37 -22.33 -1.93
CA GLY A 213 0.52 -23.38 -2.43
C GLY A 213 1.73 -22.81 -3.18
N ASN A 214 2.33 -23.62 -4.04
CA ASN A 214 3.50 -23.17 -4.80
C ASN A 214 3.11 -22.09 -5.82
N PHE A 215 4.01 -21.13 -6.01
CA PHE A 215 3.92 -20.07 -7.01
C PHE A 215 5.13 -20.15 -7.93
N GLU A 216 5.00 -19.58 -9.13
CA GLU A 216 6.06 -19.58 -10.12
C GLU A 216 7.05 -18.45 -9.86
N SER A 217 8.32 -18.69 -10.20
CA SER A 217 9.35 -17.65 -10.18
C SER A 217 10.36 -17.86 -11.29
N TYR A 218 10.83 -16.77 -11.88
CA TYR A 218 11.84 -16.80 -12.95
C TYR A 218 12.73 -15.56 -12.93
N SER A 219 13.97 -15.72 -13.40
CA SER A 219 14.92 -14.63 -13.55
C SER A 219 14.74 -13.94 -14.90
N ASN A 220 14.77 -12.61 -14.90
CA ASN A 220 14.69 -11.79 -16.09
C ASN A 220 16.10 -11.46 -16.63
N ALA A 221 16.18 -11.03 -17.89
CA ALA A 221 17.44 -10.66 -18.53
C ALA A 221 18.15 -9.47 -17.88
N ASP A 222 17.42 -8.60 -17.20
CA ASP A 222 17.98 -7.46 -16.45
C ASP A 222 18.47 -7.84 -15.05
N GLY A 223 18.41 -9.12 -14.67
CA GLY A 223 18.81 -9.64 -13.36
C GLY A 223 17.76 -9.51 -12.27
N SER A 224 16.57 -8.97 -12.56
CA SER A 224 15.44 -9.02 -11.64
C SER A 224 14.85 -10.43 -11.54
N ILE A 225 14.12 -10.70 -10.46
CA ILE A 225 13.37 -11.96 -10.28
C ILE A 225 11.89 -11.62 -10.19
N THR A 226 11.07 -12.30 -11.00
CA THR A 226 9.62 -12.19 -10.98
C THR A 226 9.01 -13.39 -10.25
N PHE A 227 8.01 -13.12 -9.42
CA PHE A 227 7.13 -14.08 -8.76
C PHE A 227 5.70 -13.83 -9.23
N ALA A 228 4.98 -14.87 -9.65
CA ALA A 228 3.58 -14.79 -10.10
C ALA A 228 2.65 -15.51 -9.11
N PHE A 229 1.59 -14.84 -8.66
CA PHE A 229 0.65 -15.33 -7.64
C PHE A 229 -0.81 -15.34 -8.10
#